data_AF-A0A1F9HC15-F1
#
_entry.id   AF-A0A1F9HC15-F1
#
_cell.length_a   1.000
_cell.length_b   1.000
_cell.length_c   1.000
_cell.angle_alpha   90.00
_cell.angle_beta   90.00
_cell.angle_gamma   90.00
#
_symmetry.space_group_name_H-M   'P 1'
#
loop_
_entity.id
_entity.type
_entity.pdbx_description
1 polymer ?
#
loop_
_entity_poly.entity_id
_entity_poly.type
_entity_poly.pdbx_seq_one_letter_code
_entity_poly.pdbx_strand_id
1 'polypeptide(L)'
;MGAQAKNMQRKKKTATHHVSQGDLHRNQKKYKKALSSYEAALKIDPKQVTVYDRLIETHQMLDHEWTNEDFTKSLEWTMKKQELENPQIKRIHAKLAPEWKKIIALIERLLQSLDDTADIVIIEQIASYGDRAIYPLIEALLSIKHKRQEP
;
A
#
# COMPACT_ATOMS: atom_id res chain seq x y z
N MET A 1 0.29 32.02 -4.14
CA MET A 1 -0.43 30.92 -3.47
C MET A 1 -1.82 30.56 -4.07
N GLY A 2 -2.40 31.33 -5.02
CA GLY A 2 -3.78 31.10 -5.48
C GLY A 2 -4.02 29.98 -6.51
N ALA A 3 -3.09 29.71 -7.44
CA ALA A 3 -3.31 28.74 -8.53
C ALA A 3 -3.24 27.27 -8.07
N GLN A 4 -2.29 26.96 -7.19
CA GLN A 4 -2.11 25.60 -6.65
C GLN A 4 -3.28 25.19 -5.74
N ALA A 5 -3.75 26.08 -4.86
CA ALA A 5 -4.90 25.84 -4.01
C ALA A 5 -6.18 25.62 -4.85
N LYS A 6 -6.40 26.43 -5.89
CA LYS A 6 -7.54 26.30 -6.81
C LYS A 6 -7.49 24.97 -7.59
N ASN A 7 -6.29 24.54 -8.02
CA ASN A 7 -6.11 23.25 -8.69
C ASN A 7 -6.36 22.07 -7.75
N MET A 8 -5.86 22.14 -6.51
CA MET A 8 -6.12 21.10 -5.50
C MET A 8 -7.62 21.01 -5.18
N GLN A 9 -8.31 22.15 -5.05
CA GLN A 9 -9.73 22.19 -4.80
C GLN A 9 -10.54 21.63 -5.98
N ARG A 10 -10.14 21.90 -7.22
CA ARG A 10 -10.73 21.29 -8.42
C ARG A 10 -10.58 19.77 -8.40
N LYS A 11 -9.37 19.25 -8.14
CA LYS A 11 -9.13 17.80 -8.03
C LYS A 11 -10.02 17.16 -6.96
N LYS A 12 -10.10 17.76 -5.77
CA LYS A 12 -11.00 17.30 -4.71
C LYS A 12 -12.46 17.25 -5.17
N LYS A 13 -12.96 18.29 -5.84
CA LYS A 13 -14.33 18.31 -6.39
C LYS A 13 -14.55 17.20 -7.42
N THR A 14 -13.59 16.97 -8.31
CA THR A 14 -13.66 15.87 -9.29
C THR A 14 -13.68 14.51 -8.59
N ALA A 15 -12.84 14.30 -7.58
CA ALA A 15 -12.84 13.08 -6.79
C ALA A 15 -14.20 12.85 -6.11
N THR A 16 -14.76 13.88 -5.46
CA THR A 16 -16.09 13.80 -4.83
C THR A 16 -17.20 13.51 -5.83
N HIS A 17 -17.11 14.04 -7.05
CA HIS A 17 -18.07 13.73 -8.11
C HIS A 17 -18.06 12.25 -8.47
N HIS A 18 -16.88 11.65 -8.63
CA HIS A 18 -16.74 10.21 -8.86
C HIS A 18 -17.28 9.37 -7.70
N VAL A 19 -17.09 9.80 -6.45
CA VAL A 19 -17.72 9.14 -5.30
C VAL A 19 -19.25 9.17 -5.42
N SER A 20 -19.85 10.33 -5.69
CA SER A 20 -21.31 10.44 -5.88
C SER A 20 -21.84 9.59 -7.04
N GLN A 21 -21.08 9.47 -8.14
CA GLN A 21 -21.44 8.55 -9.23
C GLN A 21 -21.37 7.09 -8.79
N GLY A 22 -20.38 6.73 -7.97
CA GLY A 22 -20.28 5.40 -7.38
C GLY A 22 -21.50 5.08 -6.51
N ASP A 23 -21.92 6.01 -5.67
CA ASP A 23 -23.09 5.88 -4.80
C ASP A 23 -24.37 5.69 -5.60
N LEU A 24 -24.55 6.49 -6.65
CA LEU A 24 -25.68 6.39 -7.55
C LEU A 24 -25.73 5.01 -8.22
N HIS A 25 -24.60 4.54 -8.75
CA HIS A 25 -24.52 3.21 -9.35
C HIS A 25 -24.77 2.09 -8.32
N ARG A 26 -24.26 2.22 -7.08
CA ARG A 26 -24.47 1.25 -6.01
C ARG A 26 -25.96 1.16 -5.64
N ASN A 27 -26.63 2.30 -5.50
CA ASN A 27 -28.07 2.37 -5.22
C ASN A 27 -28.91 1.75 -6.36
N GLN A 28 -28.43 1.83 -7.60
CA GLN A 28 -29.02 1.17 -8.76
C GLN A 28 -28.62 -0.31 -8.88
N LYS A 29 -27.93 -0.89 -7.90
CA LYS A 29 -27.37 -2.26 -7.90
C LYS A 29 -26.39 -2.54 -9.05
N LYS A 30 -25.83 -1.49 -9.66
CA LYS A 30 -24.82 -1.58 -10.73
C LYS A 30 -23.42 -1.63 -10.12
N TYR A 31 -23.14 -2.65 -9.31
CA TYR A 31 -21.96 -2.71 -8.45
C TYR A 31 -20.63 -2.59 -9.21
N LYS A 32 -20.47 -3.23 -10.37
CA LYS A 32 -19.26 -3.07 -11.21
C LYS A 32 -19.00 -1.62 -11.65
N LYS A 33 -20.05 -0.88 -12.00
CA LYS A 33 -19.95 0.56 -12.35
C LYS A 33 -19.66 1.42 -11.13
N ALA A 34 -20.22 1.04 -9.97
CA ALA A 34 -19.94 1.71 -8.71
C ALA A 34 -18.46 1.57 -8.32
N LEU A 35 -17.91 0.36 -8.35
CA LEU A 35 -16.49 0.08 -8.11
C LEU A 35 -15.59 0.92 -9.01
N SER A 36 -15.85 0.94 -10.32
CA SER A 36 -15.07 1.74 -11.27
C SER A 36 -15.11 3.25 -10.95
N SER A 37 -16.26 3.75 -10.48
CA SER A 37 -16.40 5.16 -10.08
C SER A 37 -15.59 5.46 -8.81
N TYR A 38 -15.62 4.58 -7.81
CA TYR A 38 -14.81 4.74 -6.59
C TYR A 38 -13.30 4.63 -6.87
N GLU A 39 -12.88 3.71 -7.73
CA GLU A 39 -11.49 3.62 -8.19
C GLU A 39 -11.04 4.92 -8.90
N ALA A 40 -11.91 5.51 -9.72
CA ALA A 40 -11.64 6.80 -10.35
C ALA A 40 -11.50 7.94 -9.32
N ALA A 41 -12.29 7.92 -8.24
CA ALA A 41 -12.13 8.87 -7.15
C ALA A 41 -10.76 8.73 -6.45
N LEU A 42 -10.31 7.49 -6.17
CA LEU A 42 -9.01 7.24 -5.53
C LEU A 42 -7.82 7.55 -6.43
N LYS A 43 -7.96 7.43 -7.76
CA LYS A 43 -6.92 7.90 -8.71
C LYS A 43 -6.66 9.41 -8.59
N ILE A 44 -7.67 10.17 -8.19
CA ILE A 44 -7.58 11.63 -8.06
C ILE A 44 -7.18 12.04 -6.64
N ASP A 45 -7.81 11.42 -5.64
CA ASP A 45 -7.50 11.62 -4.22
C ASP A 45 -7.40 10.25 -3.50
N PRO A 46 -6.20 9.67 -3.44
CA PRO A 46 -5.98 8.36 -2.84
C PRO A 46 -6.07 8.37 -1.31
N LYS A 47 -6.24 9.54 -0.68
CA LYS A 47 -6.26 9.67 0.79
C LYS A 47 -7.67 9.65 1.38
N GLN A 48 -8.69 9.40 0.56
CA GLN A 48 -10.08 9.34 1.03
C GLN A 48 -10.38 7.97 1.66
N VAL A 49 -10.18 7.87 2.97
CA VAL A 49 -10.43 6.66 3.79
C VAL A 49 -11.83 6.06 3.51
N THR A 50 -12.86 6.92 3.47
CA THR A 50 -14.26 6.50 3.27
C THR A 50 -14.53 5.84 1.91
N VAL A 51 -13.70 6.08 0.90
CA VAL A 51 -13.87 5.46 -0.42
C VAL A 51 -13.40 4.01 -0.42
N TYR A 52 -12.43 3.66 0.44
CA TYR A 52 -12.01 2.27 0.62
C TYR A 52 -13.13 1.42 1.25
N ASP A 53 -13.86 1.96 2.23
CA ASP A 53 -15.05 1.29 2.79
C ASP A 53 -16.10 1.03 1.71
N ARG A 54 -16.39 2.05 0.88
CA ARG A 54 -17.33 1.91 -0.24
C ARG A 54 -16.89 0.85 -1.24
N LEU A 55 -15.59 0.74 -1.54
CA LEU A 55 -15.05 -0.29 -2.42
C LEU A 55 -15.28 -1.68 -1.83
N ILE A 56 -14.87 -1.91 -0.58
CA ILE A 56 -14.99 -3.20 0.10
C ILE A 56 -16.47 -3.64 0.19
N GLU A 57 -17.35 -2.75 0.69
CA GLU A 57 -18.79 -3.01 0.80
C GLU A 57 -19.42 -3.33 -0.57
N THR A 58 -19.13 -2.51 -1.57
CA THR A 58 -19.72 -2.68 -2.92
C THR A 58 -19.22 -3.94 -3.60
N HIS A 59 -17.98 -4.32 -3.34
CA HIS A 59 -17.38 -5.54 -3.87
C HIS A 59 -18.02 -6.79 -3.27
N GLN A 60 -18.31 -6.77 -1.96
CA GLN A 60 -19.05 -7.84 -1.28
C GLN A 60 -20.49 -8.00 -1.79
N MET A 61 -21.08 -6.97 -2.40
CA MET A 61 -22.42 -7.03 -3.00
C MET A 61 -22.45 -7.64 -4.41
N LEU A 62 -21.29 -7.94 -5.00
CA LEU A 62 -21.26 -8.65 -6.28
C LEU A 62 -21.81 -10.07 -6.12
N ASP A 63 -22.72 -10.43 -7.02
CA ASP A 63 -23.34 -11.75 -7.05
C ASP A 63 -22.49 -12.71 -7.88
N HIS A 64 -21.34 -13.10 -7.33
CA HIS A 64 -20.44 -14.10 -7.91
C HIS A 64 -19.62 -14.81 -6.83
N GLU A 65 -19.08 -15.97 -7.18
CA GLU A 65 -18.15 -16.69 -6.31
C GLU A 65 -16.83 -15.93 -6.19
N TRP A 66 -16.38 -15.69 -4.97
CA TRP A 66 -15.12 -14.99 -4.71
C TRP A 66 -13.93 -15.78 -5.26
N THR A 67 -13.09 -15.09 -6.03
CA THR A 67 -11.81 -15.60 -6.50
C THR A 67 -10.65 -15.12 -5.63
N ASN A 68 -9.44 -15.61 -5.91
CA ASN A 68 -8.23 -15.12 -5.26
C ASN A 68 -7.99 -13.63 -5.57
N GLU A 69 -8.36 -13.17 -6.76
CA GLU A 69 -8.26 -11.75 -7.15
C GLU A 69 -9.18 -10.88 -6.30
N ASP A 70 -10.41 -11.33 -6.03
CA ASP A 70 -11.37 -10.62 -5.18
C ASP A 70 -10.86 -10.48 -3.75
N PHE A 71 -10.36 -11.59 -3.20
CA PHE A 71 -9.73 -11.60 -1.88
C PHE A 71 -8.53 -10.64 -1.82
N THR A 72 -7.67 -10.69 -2.83
CA THR A 72 -6.47 -9.84 -2.92
C THR A 72 -6.85 -8.36 -2.97
N LYS A 73 -7.81 -7.96 -3.81
CA LYS A 73 -8.28 -6.57 -3.89
C LYS A 73 -8.88 -6.08 -2.57
N SER A 74 -9.73 -6.89 -1.95
CA SER A 74 -10.35 -6.54 -0.66
C SER A 74 -9.30 -6.35 0.43
N LEU A 75 -8.29 -7.23 0.47
CA LEU A 75 -7.16 -7.12 1.39
C LEU A 75 -6.34 -5.84 1.11
N GLU A 76 -6.03 -5.57 -0.15
CA GLU A 76 -5.30 -4.34 -0.55
C GLU A 76 -6.03 -3.07 -0.11
N TRP A 77 -7.34 -2.97 -0.35
CA TRP A 77 -8.13 -1.81 0.08
C TRP A 77 -8.18 -1.68 1.60
N THR A 78 -8.34 -2.80 2.30
CA THR A 78 -8.34 -2.84 3.77
C THR A 78 -6.99 -2.36 4.32
N MET A 79 -5.88 -2.85 3.76
CA MET A 79 -4.54 -2.45 4.15
C MET A 79 -4.30 -0.97 3.88
N LYS A 80 -4.74 -0.45 2.71
CA LYS A 80 -4.62 0.97 2.38
C LYS A 80 -5.42 1.86 3.32
N LYS A 81 -6.64 1.45 3.66
CA LYS A 81 -7.45 2.14 4.67
C LYS A 81 -6.72 2.23 6.01
N GLN A 82 -6.24 1.09 6.52
CA GLN A 82 -5.51 1.02 7.79
C GLN A 82 -4.22 1.85 7.77
N GLU A 83 -3.49 1.87 6.64
CA GLU A 83 -2.28 2.71 6.46
C GLU A 83 -2.60 4.21 6.51
N LEU A 84 -3.77 4.63 6.00
CA LEU A 84 -4.19 6.02 6.05
C LEU A 84 -4.65 6.43 7.46
N GLU A 85 -5.31 5.54 8.18
CA GLU A 85 -5.78 5.76 9.55
C GLU A 85 -4.63 5.71 10.56
N ASN A 86 -3.70 4.76 10.39
CA ASN A 86 -2.53 4.58 11.22
C ASN A 86 -1.29 4.30 10.35
N PRO A 87 -0.52 5.35 9.99
CA PRO A 87 0.68 5.22 9.16
C PRO A 87 1.75 4.26 9.69
N GLN A 88 1.76 3.98 11.01
CA GLN A 88 2.73 3.05 11.61
C GLN A 88 2.49 1.60 11.19
N ILE A 89 1.26 1.25 10.82
CA ILE A 89 0.90 -0.10 10.35
C ILE A 89 1.59 -0.42 9.02
N LYS A 90 1.98 0.57 8.23
CA LYS A 90 2.69 0.36 6.95
C LYS A 90 3.95 -0.51 7.11
N ARG A 91 4.68 -0.37 8.23
CA ARG A 91 5.83 -1.24 8.54
C ARG A 91 5.41 -2.68 8.79
N ILE A 92 4.28 -2.91 9.46
CA ILE A 92 3.75 -4.24 9.75
C ILE A 92 3.28 -4.90 8.45
N HIS A 93 2.54 -4.17 7.62
CA HIS A 93 2.10 -4.65 6.31
C HIS A 93 3.25 -5.00 5.37
N ALA A 94 4.35 -4.24 5.41
CA ALA A 94 5.55 -4.58 4.65
C ALA A 94 6.08 -5.98 4.96
N LYS A 95 5.88 -6.49 6.19
CA LYS A 95 6.29 -7.85 6.59
C LYS A 95 5.47 -8.96 5.93
N LEU A 96 4.27 -8.63 5.42
CA LEU A 96 3.39 -9.58 4.73
C LEU A 96 3.82 -9.80 3.27
N ALA A 97 4.62 -8.89 2.70
CA ALA A 97 5.09 -9.01 1.33
C ALA A 97 6.04 -10.21 1.17
N PRO A 98 5.87 -11.05 0.13
CA PRO A 98 6.77 -12.19 -0.13
C PRO A 98 8.24 -11.80 -0.24
N GLU A 99 8.51 -10.58 -0.73
CA GLU A 99 9.84 -10.01 -0.87
C GLU A 99 10.51 -9.74 0.47
N TRP A 100 9.76 -9.51 1.54
CA TRP A 100 10.31 -9.22 2.87
C TRP A 100 11.35 -10.26 3.30
N LYS A 101 10.97 -11.54 3.24
CA LYS A 101 11.86 -12.65 3.64
C LYS A 101 13.12 -12.72 2.77
N LYS A 102 12.98 -12.46 1.46
CA LYS A 102 14.12 -12.47 0.51
C LYS A 102 15.09 -11.34 0.82
N ILE A 103 14.57 -10.14 1.09
CA ILE A 103 15.39 -8.97 1.39
C ILE A 103 16.10 -9.14 2.75
N ILE A 104 15.40 -9.65 3.77
CA ILE A 104 16.03 -9.95 5.07
C ILE A 104 17.18 -10.94 4.92
N ALA A 105 17.00 -12.02 4.15
CA ALA A 105 18.08 -12.99 3.91
C ALA A 105 19.29 -12.36 3.19
N LEU A 106 19.07 -11.45 2.24
CA LEU A 106 20.15 -10.69 1.60
C LEU A 106 20.88 -9.79 2.58
N ILE A 107 20.15 -9.09 3.45
CA ILE A 107 20.73 -8.22 4.47
C ILE A 107 21.53 -9.04 5.48
N GLU A 108 21.03 -10.19 5.92
CA GLU A 108 21.76 -11.08 6.82
C GLU A 108 23.06 -11.59 6.20
N ARG A 109 23.03 -11.96 4.91
CA ARG A 109 24.22 -12.36 4.17
C ARG A 109 25.23 -11.21 4.08
N LEU A 110 24.76 -9.99 3.79
CA LEU A 110 25.63 -8.80 3.74
C LEU A 110 26.32 -8.56 5.09
N LEU A 111 25.57 -8.64 6.20
CA LEU A 111 26.10 -8.40 7.54
C LEU A 111 27.12 -9.45 8.02
N GLN A 112 27.15 -10.62 7.38
CA GLN A 112 28.07 -11.72 7.70
C GLN A 112 29.24 -11.84 6.71
N SER A 113 29.19 -11.09 5.60
CA SER A 113 30.21 -11.16 4.55
C SER A 113 31.54 -10.59 5.03
N LEU A 114 32.63 -11.17 4.52
CA LEU A 114 34.00 -10.69 4.70
C LEU A 114 34.66 -10.34 3.34
N ASP A 115 33.86 -10.33 2.27
CA ASP A 115 34.31 -10.11 0.89
C ASP A 115 33.60 -8.89 0.31
N ASP A 116 34.37 -7.79 0.17
CA ASP A 116 33.89 -6.52 -0.36
C ASP A 116 33.32 -6.66 -1.78
N THR A 117 33.78 -7.63 -2.58
CA THR A 117 33.26 -7.83 -3.94
C THR A 117 31.88 -8.49 -3.93
N ALA A 118 31.66 -9.43 -3.01
CA ALA A 118 30.35 -10.03 -2.80
C ALA A 118 29.34 -9.02 -2.26
N ASP A 119 29.79 -8.09 -1.41
CA ASP A 119 28.95 -7.04 -0.82
C ASP A 119 28.33 -6.14 -1.88
N ILE A 120 29.10 -5.73 -2.88
CA ILE A 120 28.60 -4.91 -3.99
C ILE A 120 27.42 -5.62 -4.69
N VAL A 121 27.56 -6.91 -4.99
CA VAL A 121 26.50 -7.70 -5.65
C VAL A 121 25.26 -7.82 -4.75
N ILE A 122 25.44 -8.03 -3.45
CA ILE A 122 24.33 -8.13 -2.50
C ILE A 122 23.60 -6.78 -2.39
N ILE A 123 24.34 -5.68 -2.34
CA ILE A 123 23.80 -4.32 -2.28
C ILE A 123 22.98 -4.03 -3.54
N GLU A 124 23.48 -4.37 -4.73
CA GLU A 124 22.74 -4.23 -5.98
C GLU A 124 21.45 -5.06 -5.99
N GLN A 125 21.50 -6.29 -5.46
CA GLN A 125 20.31 -7.14 -5.31
C GLN A 125 19.28 -6.51 -4.37
N ILE A 126 19.70 -5.99 -3.21
CA ILE A 126 18.80 -5.28 -2.28
C ILE A 126 18.23 -4.03 -2.95
N ALA A 127 19.07 -3.24 -3.63
CA ALA A 127 18.67 -2.02 -4.32
C ALA A 127 17.65 -2.28 -5.44
N SER A 128 17.71 -3.44 -6.09
CA SER A 128 16.75 -3.85 -7.13
C SER A 128 15.31 -3.97 -6.63
N TYR A 129 15.10 -4.13 -5.31
CA TYR A 129 13.77 -4.13 -4.68
C TYR A 129 13.19 -2.72 -4.46
N GLY A 130 13.98 -1.65 -4.65
CA GLY A 130 13.54 -0.27 -4.50
C GLY A 130 12.92 0.02 -3.13
N ASP A 131 11.77 0.70 -3.11
CA ASP A 131 11.07 1.09 -1.88
C ASP A 131 10.71 -0.07 -0.96
N ARG A 132 10.62 -1.30 -1.49
CA ARG A 132 10.31 -2.50 -0.70
C ARG A 132 11.45 -2.87 0.25
N ALA A 133 12.67 -2.41 -0.01
CA ALA A 133 13.83 -2.65 0.86
C ALA A 133 13.89 -1.71 2.06
N ILE A 134 13.15 -0.59 2.07
CA ILE A 134 13.26 0.45 3.09
C ILE A 134 12.95 -0.10 4.49
N TYR A 135 11.81 -0.76 4.67
CA TYR A 135 11.44 -1.28 6.00
C TYR A 135 12.29 -2.45 6.48
N PRO A 136 12.66 -3.44 5.63
CA PRO A 136 13.66 -4.45 5.98
C PRO A 136 14.99 -3.86 6.47
N LEU A 137 15.50 -2.82 5.78
CA LEU A 137 16.74 -2.14 6.18
C LEU A 137 16.59 -1.43 7.53
N ILE A 138 15.47 -0.74 7.77
CA ILE A 138 15.17 -0.13 9.07
C ILE A 138 15.12 -1.20 10.18
N GLU A 139 14.51 -2.36 9.91
CA GLU A 139 14.47 -3.48 10.86
C GLU A 139 15.87 -3.97 11.22
N ALA A 140 16.73 -4.14 10.21
CA ALA A 140 18.11 -4.56 10.40
C ALA A 140 18.92 -3.54 11.22
N LEU A 141 18.78 -2.24 10.92
CA LEU A 141 19.42 -1.17 11.71
C LEU A 141 18.96 -1.18 13.17
N LEU A 142 17.67 -1.40 13.42
CA LEU A 142 17.14 -1.50 14.79
C LEU A 142 17.66 -2.74 15.52
N SER A 143 17.80 -3.88 14.83
CA SER A 143 18.38 -5.11 15.38
C SER A 143 19.85 -4.90 15.79
N ILE A 144 20.64 -4.27 14.91
CA ILE A 144 22.05 -3.92 15.21
C ILE A 144 22.12 -2.96 16.40
N LYS A 145 21.25 -1.94 16.45
CA LYS A 145 21.21 -1.00 17.58
C LYS A 145 20.93 -1.72 18.90
N HIS A 146 19.95 -2.64 18.94
CA HIS A 146 19.63 -3.38 20.16
C HIS A 146 20.79 -4.25 20.61
N LYS A 147 21.43 -5.00 19.69
CA LYS A 147 22.61 -5.83 20.01
C LYS A 147 23.78 -5.04 20.60
N ARG A 148 23.93 -3.77 20.22
CA ARG A 148 24.97 -2.87 20.79
C ARG A 148 24.62 -2.34 22.18
N GLN A 149 23.36 -2.42 22.59
CA GLN A 149 22.85 -1.93 23.88
C GLN A 149 22.74 -3.05 24.93
N GLU A 150 22.90 -4.31 24.52
CA GLU A 150 23.01 -5.44 25.44
C GLU A 150 24.40 -5.42 26.11
N PRO A 151 24.47 -5.49 27.45
CA PRO A 151 25.73 -5.41 28.21
C PRO A 151 26.63 -6.64 28.04
#